data_AF-A0A966R596-F1
#
_entry.id   AF-A0A966R596-F1
#
_cell.length_a   1.000
_cell.length_b   1.000
_cell.length_c   1.000
_cell.angle_alpha   90.00
_cell.angle_beta   90.00
_cell.angle_gamma   90.00
#
_symmetry.space_group_name_H-M   'P 1'
#
loop_
_entity.id
_entity.type
_entity.pdbx_description
1 polymer ?
#
loop_
_entity_poly.entity_id
_entity_poly.type
_entity_poly.pdbx_seq_one_letter_code
_entity_poly.pdbx_strand_id
1 'polypeptide(L)'
;MAAKKKAKKTTKTVAKAKTTKTAAKPVKVGPIPHTSRTRTKSEIMHVIATQTGLTRKDIGSMFHALGEMMGMDIGKKGPGTFVIPGMMKVTRVHKPATKARKGINPFTGEETTFKAKPARNVVKIRPLKNLKEKANH
;
A
#
# COMPACT_ATOMS: atom_id res chain seq x y z
N MET A 1 -42.72 -26.72 -51.14
CA MET A 1 -41.60 -26.42 -52.06
C MET A 1 -41.02 -25.06 -51.66
N ALA A 2 -39.85 -24.98 -51.03
CA ALA A 2 -38.52 -24.99 -51.66
C ALA A 2 -38.39 -23.84 -52.70
N ALA A 3 -37.41 -22.92 -52.71
CA ALA A 3 -36.14 -22.81 -52.00
C ALA A 3 -35.52 -21.40 -52.23
N LYS A 4 -34.66 -20.95 -51.31
CA LYS A 4 -33.33 -20.29 -51.50
C LYS A 4 -33.11 -19.34 -52.73
N LYS A 5 -32.65 -18.10 -52.47
CA LYS A 5 -31.23 -17.64 -52.58
C LYS A 5 -31.05 -16.09 -52.58
N LYS A 6 -30.04 -15.67 -51.80
CA LYS A 6 -29.11 -14.53 -51.90
C LYS A 6 -29.23 -13.55 -53.09
N ALA A 7 -29.24 -12.23 -52.82
CA ALA A 7 -28.06 -11.34 -52.89
C ALA A 7 -28.41 -9.83 -53.06
N LYS A 8 -27.60 -8.97 -52.42
CA LYS A 8 -27.08 -7.66 -52.90
C LYS A 8 -27.62 -6.36 -52.26
N LYS A 9 -26.62 -5.52 -51.91
CA LYS A 9 -26.58 -4.05 -51.68
C LYS A 9 -27.13 -3.54 -50.34
N THR A 10 -26.32 -3.40 -49.29
CA THR A 10 -25.47 -2.23 -48.96
C THR A 10 -26.13 -0.86 -49.16
N THR A 11 -26.74 -0.36 -48.08
CA THR A 11 -26.99 1.06 -47.84
C THR A 11 -26.74 1.40 -46.36
N LYS A 12 -25.81 2.34 -46.19
CA LYS A 12 -25.80 3.44 -45.23
C LYS A 12 -25.52 3.18 -43.73
N THR A 13 -24.48 3.90 -43.31
CA THR A 13 -24.36 4.68 -42.06
C THR A 13 -24.26 3.92 -40.75
N VAL A 14 -23.05 3.84 -40.18
CA VAL A 14 -22.79 4.30 -38.81
C VAL A 14 -21.38 4.92 -38.74
N ALA A 15 -21.34 6.18 -38.32
CA ALA A 15 -20.16 6.95 -37.99
C ALA A 15 -19.54 6.50 -36.65
N LYS A 16 -18.33 7.02 -36.35
CA LYS A 16 -17.60 6.97 -35.06
C LYS A 16 -17.01 5.59 -34.69
N ALA A 17 -15.78 5.46 -34.20
CA ALA A 17 -14.77 6.45 -33.85
C ALA A 17 -13.41 5.75 -33.71
N LYS A 18 -12.40 6.36 -34.33
CA LYS A 18 -11.02 6.55 -33.84
C LYS A 18 -10.47 5.46 -32.90
N THR A 19 -9.82 4.48 -33.53
CA THR A 19 -8.59 3.88 -33.04
C THR A 19 -7.52 4.95 -32.83
N THR A 20 -7.36 5.45 -31.61
CA THR A 20 -6.09 6.02 -31.11
C THR A 20 -6.22 6.26 -29.60
N LYS A 21 -5.57 5.43 -28.79
CA LYS A 21 -4.95 5.90 -27.55
C LYS A 21 -3.55 5.31 -27.46
N THR A 22 -2.71 5.97 -28.27
CA THR A 22 -1.32 6.32 -28.08
C THR A 22 -0.80 6.12 -26.66
N ALA A 23 0.37 5.50 -26.59
CA ALA A 23 1.26 5.38 -25.45
C ALA A 23 1.25 6.61 -24.54
N ALA A 24 1.13 6.34 -23.24
CA ALA A 24 1.19 7.33 -22.18
C ALA A 24 2.50 8.11 -22.26
N LYS A 25 2.41 9.41 -22.55
CA LYS A 25 3.51 10.36 -22.41
C LYS A 25 3.86 10.47 -20.91
N PRO A 26 5.15 10.64 -20.55
CA PRO A 26 5.57 10.77 -19.16
C PRO A 26 4.95 12.05 -18.59
N VAL A 27 4.07 11.89 -17.62
CA VAL A 27 3.49 13.01 -16.88
C VAL A 27 4.64 13.69 -16.14
N LYS A 28 4.90 14.97 -16.45
CA LYS A 28 5.87 15.78 -15.71
C LYS A 28 5.42 15.89 -14.26
N VAL A 29 6.13 15.16 -13.41
CA VAL A 29 5.90 15.04 -11.96
C VAL A 29 6.18 16.40 -11.32
N GLY A 30 5.12 17.16 -11.04
CA GLY A 30 5.22 18.39 -10.25
C GLY A 30 5.46 18.07 -8.76
N PRO A 31 6.02 18.98 -7.96
CA PRO A 31 6.26 18.73 -6.54
C PRO A 31 4.96 18.42 -5.80
N ILE A 32 5.02 17.45 -4.90
CA ILE A 32 3.88 17.08 -4.04
C ILE A 32 3.57 18.28 -3.13
N PRO A 33 2.32 18.77 -3.05
CA PRO A 33 1.99 19.94 -2.25
C PRO A 33 2.26 19.67 -0.76
N HIS A 34 2.93 20.61 -0.09
CA HIS A 34 3.19 20.55 1.34
C HIS A 34 1.89 20.79 2.12
N THR A 35 1.63 19.96 3.13
CA THR A 35 0.42 20.07 3.97
C THR A 35 0.82 20.09 5.43
N SER A 36 0.36 21.11 6.17
CA SER A 36 0.57 21.22 7.62
C SER A 36 -0.29 20.23 8.42
N ARG A 37 -1.35 19.69 7.80
CA ARG A 37 -2.26 18.71 8.40
C ARG A 37 -1.96 17.30 7.87
N THR A 38 -2.24 16.30 8.71
CA THR A 38 -2.18 14.88 8.33
C THR A 38 -3.11 14.62 7.16
N ARG A 39 -2.57 14.10 6.05
CA ARG A 39 -3.39 13.79 4.86
C ARG A 39 -4.38 12.66 5.16
N THR A 40 -5.62 12.82 4.72
CA THR A 40 -6.62 11.74 4.81
C THR A 40 -6.35 10.64 3.79
N LYS A 41 -6.89 9.43 4.00
CA LYS A 41 -6.73 8.29 3.05
C LYS A 41 -7.12 8.68 1.63
N SER A 42 -8.20 9.45 1.49
CA SER A 42 -8.72 9.94 0.21
C SER A 42 -7.78 10.95 -0.46
N GLU A 43 -7.16 11.84 0.30
CA GLU A 43 -6.18 12.81 -0.21
C GLU A 43 -4.90 12.13 -0.70
N ILE A 44 -4.41 11.11 0.01
CA ILE A 44 -3.23 10.34 -0.42
C ILE A 44 -3.50 9.68 -1.79
N MET A 45 -4.67 9.05 -1.94
CA MET A 45 -5.08 8.45 -3.22
C MET A 45 -5.22 9.51 -4.32
N HIS A 46 -5.70 10.71 -4.00
CA HIS A 46 -5.81 11.82 -4.94
C HIS A 46 -4.43 12.29 -5.42
N VAL A 47 -3.49 12.52 -4.50
CA VAL A 47 -2.14 13.00 -4.83
C VAL A 47 -1.41 11.96 -5.68
N ILE A 48 -1.53 10.67 -5.37
CA ILE A 48 -0.93 9.60 -6.17
C ILE A 48 -1.57 9.55 -7.56
N ALA A 49 -2.89 9.70 -7.66
CA ALA A 49 -3.59 9.75 -8.96
C ALA A 49 -3.11 10.91 -9.83
N THR A 50 -2.92 12.10 -9.26
CA THR A 50 -2.41 13.26 -10.00
C THR A 50 -0.96 13.08 -10.48
N GLN A 51 -0.14 12.34 -9.74
CA GLN A 51 1.28 12.17 -10.05
C GLN A 51 1.53 11.01 -11.02
N THR A 52 0.77 9.92 -10.89
CA THR A 52 0.94 8.71 -11.70
C THR A 52 0.01 8.66 -12.91
N GLY A 53 -1.01 9.51 -12.96
CA GLY A 53 -2.05 9.46 -13.99
C GLY A 53 -2.96 8.23 -13.91
N LEU A 54 -2.86 7.43 -12.85
CA LEU A 54 -3.67 6.22 -12.63
C LEU A 54 -5.04 6.57 -12.04
N THR A 55 -6.02 5.69 -12.28
CA THR A 55 -7.34 5.86 -11.67
C THR A 55 -7.28 5.53 -10.18
N ARG A 56 -8.18 6.15 -9.40
CA ARG A 56 -8.27 5.87 -7.95
C ARG A 56 -8.59 4.40 -7.66
N LYS A 57 -9.26 3.71 -8.59
CA LYS A 57 -9.57 2.28 -8.47
C LYS A 57 -8.30 1.45 -8.55
N ASP A 58 -7.44 1.73 -9.53
CA ASP A 58 -6.16 1.01 -9.71
C ASP A 58 -5.22 1.23 -8.52
N ILE A 59 -5.19 2.45 -7.97
CA ILE A 59 -4.42 2.77 -6.76
C ILE A 59 -4.97 2.01 -5.54
N GLY A 60 -6.29 1.89 -5.41
CA GLY A 60 -6.93 1.07 -4.38
C GLY A 60 -6.52 -0.40 -4.48
N SER A 61 -6.56 -0.96 -5.69
CA SER A 61 -6.12 -2.34 -5.95
C SER A 61 -4.63 -2.54 -5.67
N MET A 62 -3.77 -1.57 -6.00
CA MET A 62 -2.34 -1.61 -5.70
C MET A 62 -2.09 -1.69 -4.19
N PHE A 63 -2.77 -0.86 -3.38
CA PHE A 63 -2.63 -0.91 -1.92
C PHE A 63 -3.16 -2.21 -1.32
N HIS A 64 -4.21 -2.78 -1.91
CA HIS A 64 -4.73 -4.09 -1.48
C HIS A 64 -3.72 -5.21 -1.75
N ALA A 65 -3.22 -5.30 -2.99
CA ALA A 65 -2.21 -6.29 -3.37
C ALA A 65 -0.92 -6.14 -2.56
N LEU A 66 -0.49 -4.90 -2.28
CA LEU A 66 0.66 -4.62 -1.42
C LEU A 66 0.40 -5.11 0.02
N GLY A 67 -0.81 -4.92 0.54
CA GLY A 67 -1.20 -5.38 1.87
C GLY A 67 -1.22 -6.90 1.99
N GLU A 68 -1.72 -7.61 0.98
CA GLU A 68 -1.69 -9.08 0.92
C GLU A 68 -0.26 -9.62 0.87
N MET A 69 0.58 -9.04 0.01
CA MET A 69 2.00 -9.40 -0.09
C MET A 69 2.72 -9.19 1.25
N MET A 70 2.49 -8.05 1.90
CA MET A 70 3.00 -7.78 3.26
C MET A 70 2.52 -8.80 4.28
N GLY A 71 1.24 -9.20 4.22
CA GLY A 71 0.66 -10.19 5.12
C GLY A 71 1.30 -11.58 4.97
N MET A 72 1.57 -11.98 3.73
CA MET A 72 2.26 -13.24 3.43
C MET A 72 3.73 -13.20 3.89
N ASP A 73 4.44 -12.11 3.62
CA ASP A 73 5.87 -11.98 3.90
C ASP A 73 6.18 -11.81 5.39
N ILE A 74 5.32 -11.10 6.13
CA ILE A 74 5.43 -10.93 7.59
C ILE A 74 4.84 -12.14 8.33
N GLY A 75 3.98 -12.90 7.65
CA GLY A 75 3.30 -14.08 8.19
C GLY A 75 4.24 -15.17 8.68
N LYS A 76 3.67 -16.23 9.25
CA LYS A 76 4.44 -17.37 9.80
C LYS A 76 5.29 -18.09 8.74
N LYS A 77 4.87 -18.02 7.48
CA LYS A 77 5.48 -18.71 6.34
C LYS A 77 6.42 -17.82 5.51
N GLY A 78 6.43 -16.51 5.77
CA GLY A 78 7.22 -15.56 5.01
C GLY A 78 8.58 -15.26 5.64
N PRO A 79 9.46 -14.53 4.92
CA PRO A 79 10.81 -14.17 5.37
C PRO A 79 10.83 -13.27 6.62
N GLY A 80 9.68 -12.87 7.16
CA GLY A 80 9.57 -12.04 8.36
C GLY A 80 10.10 -10.62 8.17
N THR A 81 10.43 -10.24 6.93
CA THR A 81 10.97 -8.94 6.56
C THR A 81 10.35 -8.53 5.23
N PHE A 82 9.81 -7.32 5.17
CA PHE A 82 9.30 -6.72 3.95
C PHE A 82 9.96 -5.35 3.76
N VAL A 83 10.49 -5.09 2.57
CA VAL A 83 11.14 -3.81 2.27
C VAL A 83 10.30 -3.13 1.21
N ILE A 84 9.73 -1.96 1.55
CA ILE A 84 9.21 -1.05 0.53
C ILE A 84 10.40 -0.21 0.04
N PRO A 85 10.81 -0.36 -1.22
CA PRO A 85 11.96 0.37 -1.77
C PRO A 85 11.85 1.87 -1.53
N GLY A 86 12.94 2.48 -1.06
CA GLY A 86 13.04 3.92 -0.85
C GLY A 86 12.25 4.50 0.34
N MET A 87 11.45 3.71 1.06
CA MET A 87 10.62 4.20 2.16
C MET A 87 10.94 3.51 3.50
N MET A 88 10.54 2.26 3.66
CA MET A 88 10.56 1.61 4.98
C MET A 88 10.83 0.11 4.89
N LYS A 89 11.49 -0.39 5.94
CA LYS A 89 11.71 -1.81 6.20
C LYS A 89 10.81 -2.27 7.34
N VAL A 90 9.90 -3.18 7.06
CA VAL A 90 9.03 -3.83 8.04
C VAL A 90 9.66 -5.15 8.46
N THR A 91 9.80 -5.37 9.76
CA THR A 91 10.45 -6.56 10.33
C THR A 91 9.58 -7.17 11.42
N ARG A 92 9.44 -8.49 11.39
CA ARG A 92 8.84 -9.28 12.47
C ARG A 92 9.91 -9.62 13.49
N VAL A 93 9.81 -9.00 14.65
CA VAL A 93 10.70 -9.28 15.79
C VAL A 93 9.97 -10.21 16.74
N HIS A 94 10.51 -11.41 16.93
CA HIS A 94 10.06 -12.31 17.96
C HIS A 94 10.52 -11.79 19.33
N LYS A 95 9.59 -11.40 20.20
CA LYS A 95 9.90 -11.07 21.60
C LYS A 95 9.72 -12.34 22.43
N PRO A 96 10.77 -12.81 23.12
CA PRO A 96 10.71 -14.00 23.94
C PRO A 96 9.77 -13.81 25.13
N ALA A 97 9.32 -14.92 25.71
CA ALA A 97 8.49 -14.91 26.90
C ALA A 97 9.27 -14.30 28.08
N THR A 98 8.69 -13.30 28.74
CA THR A 98 9.26 -12.74 29.96
C THR A 98 8.52 -13.33 31.16
N LYS A 99 9.26 -13.98 32.06
CA LYS A 99 8.72 -14.57 33.30
C LYS A 99 8.09 -13.51 34.19
N ALA A 100 7.19 -13.94 35.07
CA ALA A 100 6.61 -13.05 36.05
C ALA A 100 7.73 -12.50 36.96
N ARG A 101 7.74 -11.20 37.19
CA ARG A 101 8.73 -10.55 38.07
C ARG A 101 8.03 -9.57 39.00
N LYS A 102 8.45 -9.54 40.25
CA LYS A 102 8.06 -8.48 41.18
C LYS A 102 8.80 -7.21 40.78
N GLY A 103 8.10 -6.09 40.73
CA GLY A 103 8.72 -4.80 40.45
C GLY A 103 7.86 -3.67 40.98
N ILE A 104 8.50 -2.55 41.28
CA ILE A 104 7.81 -1.35 41.75
C ILE A 104 7.12 -0.71 40.55
N ASN A 105 5.81 -0.44 40.67
CA ASN A 105 5.08 0.26 39.63
C ASN A 105 5.51 1.74 39.64
N PRO A 106 6.12 2.28 38.57
CA PRO A 106 6.66 3.64 38.56
C PRO A 106 5.61 4.75 38.74
N PHE A 107 4.31 4.42 38.79
CA PHE A 107 3.22 5.38 38.97
C PHE A 107 2.61 5.40 40.38
N THR A 108 2.70 4.30 41.13
CA THR A 108 2.05 4.18 42.45
C THR A 108 2.99 3.75 43.58
N GLY A 109 4.26 3.43 43.28
CA GLY A 109 5.27 3.09 44.31
C GLY A 109 5.05 1.74 44.99
N GLU A 110 3.91 1.08 44.78
CA GLU A 110 3.60 -0.23 45.34
C GLU A 110 4.26 -1.37 44.56
N GLU A 111 4.60 -2.44 45.29
CA GLU A 111 5.12 -3.68 44.71
C GLU A 111 4.03 -4.40 43.92
N THR A 112 4.12 -4.37 42.60
CA THR A 112 3.23 -5.13 41.72
C THR A 112 3.95 -6.33 41.12
N THR A 113 3.29 -7.47 41.14
CA THR A 113 3.75 -8.65 40.39
C THR A 113 3.42 -8.45 38.91
N PHE A 114 4.43 -8.16 38.09
CA PHE A 114 4.26 -8.13 36.64
C PHE A 114 4.02 -9.56 36.14
N LYS A 115 2.79 -9.84 35.70
CA LYS A 115 2.39 -11.12 35.12
C LYS A 115 3.31 -11.50 33.96
N ALA A 116 3.54 -12.79 33.78
CA ALA A 116 4.32 -13.32 32.67
C ALA A 116 3.72 -12.83 31.34
N LYS A 117 4.58 -12.31 30.45
CA LYS A 117 4.15 -11.94 29.09
C LYS A 117 4.57 -13.08 28.16
N PRO A 118 3.63 -13.73 27.47
CA PRO A 118 3.94 -14.82 26.56
C PRO A 118 4.78 -14.30 25.39
N ALA A 119 5.45 -15.24 24.71
CA ALA A 119 6.21 -14.91 23.51
C ALA A 119 5.27 -14.29 22.47
N ARG A 120 5.64 -13.12 21.96
CA ARG A 120 4.81 -12.37 21.00
C ARG A 120 5.64 -11.90 19.84
N ASN A 121 5.06 -11.96 18.65
CA ASN A 121 5.67 -11.39 17.47
C ASN A 121 5.25 -9.94 17.37
N VAL A 122 6.22 -9.04 17.26
CA VAL A 122 5.99 -7.60 17.12
C VAL A 122 6.49 -7.16 15.76
N VAL A 123 5.64 -6.49 15.00
CA VAL A 123 6.03 -5.88 13.74
C VAL A 123 6.66 -4.51 14.04
N LYS A 124 7.91 -4.31 13.63
CA LYS A 124 8.61 -3.02 13.70
C LYS A 124 8.81 -2.47 12.29
N ILE A 125 8.39 -1.23 12.09
CA ILE A 125 8.63 -0.47 10.87
C ILE A 125 9.83 0.45 11.12
N ARG A 126 10.88 0.32 10.30
CA ARG A 126 12.07 1.17 10.36
C ARG A 126 12.17 2.00 9.07
N PRO A 127 12.26 3.34 9.14
CA PRO A 127 12.47 4.16 7.95
C PRO A 127 13.89 3.94 7.40
N LEU A 128 14.01 3.94 6.08
CA LEU A 128 15.30 3.87 5.38
C LEU A 128 15.96 5.25 5.32
N LYS A 129 17.21 5.29 4.83
CA LYS A 129 18.06 6.49 4.76
C LYS A 129 17.34 7.68 4.07
N ASN A 130 16.67 7.42 2.95
CA ASN A 130 15.97 8.45 2.17
C ASN A 130 14.89 9.22 2.95
N LEU A 131 14.17 8.56 3.87
CA LEU A 131 13.16 9.24 4.71
C LEU A 131 13.78 9.91 5.93
N LYS A 132 14.88 9.36 6.46
CA LYS A 132 15.57 9.93 7.61
C LYS A 132 16.27 11.25 7.26
N GLU A 133 16.89 11.32 6.09
CA GLU A 133 17.54 12.54 5.62
C GLU A 133 16.53 13.67 5.43
N LYS A 134 15.38 13.39 4.79
CA LYS A 134 14.30 14.38 4.60
C LYS A 134 13.60 14.83 5.88
N ALA A 135 13.77 14.12 6.99
CA ALA A 135 13.15 14.46 8.26
C ALA A 135 14.08 15.28 9.17
N ASN A 136 15.39 15.20 8.95
CA ASN A 136 16.41 15.82 9.81
C ASN A 136 17.18 16.97 9.12
N HIS A 137 16.88 17.24 7.84
CA HIS A 137 17.31 18.42 7.08
C HIS A 137 16.10 19.28 6.77
#